data_AF-E3K2Y4-F1
#
_entry.id   AF-E3K2Y4-F1
#
_cell.length_a   1.000
_cell.length_b   1.000
_cell.length_c   1.000
_cell.angle_alpha   90.00
_cell.angle_beta   90.00
_cell.angle_gamma   90.00
#
_symmetry.space_group_name_H-M   'P 1'
#
loop_
_entity.id
_entity.type
_entity.pdbx_description
1 polymer ?
#
loop_
_entity_poly.entity_id
_entity_poly.type
_entity_poly.pdbx_seq_one_letter_code
_entity_poly.pdbx_strand_id
1 'polypeptide(L)'
;MLNATDFRRFKSDVQQHLQLEAQRKQQHEDHVEEIDSTFHHLNQHPSATLLSNRNLKGSANELRVACALGSRTSNRLLESSCQIMEAFHDSLLRRTIAINLEYELKRQLFPTLADSSPQRSQSSFMSVREAKKEDPERAKRILKGWFTSRQDEHQFWAAMHILKSVSSSVHPTNTIKGDPMNVSTTCTLLEQDFLPATTLRDQGRSLKWDRKKKQLIRRLVTKLGQASPSDGNTTFLHSRS
;
A
#
# COMPACT_ATOMS: atom_id res chain seq x y z
N MET A 1 5.06 -10.49 -10.63
CA MET A 1 5.00 -9.71 -9.38
C MET A 1 6.18 -10.11 -8.53
N LEU A 2 6.87 -9.15 -7.90
CA LEU A 2 7.87 -9.48 -6.89
C LEU A 2 7.18 -10.26 -5.76
N ASN A 3 7.79 -11.36 -5.32
CA ASN A 3 7.30 -12.06 -4.15
C ASN A 3 7.48 -11.16 -2.91
N ALA A 4 6.76 -11.43 -1.83
CA ALA A 4 6.76 -10.58 -0.64
C ALA A 4 8.16 -10.43 -0.01
N THR A 5 8.99 -11.47 -0.11
CA THR A 5 10.35 -11.50 0.41
C THR A 5 11.28 -10.59 -0.38
N ASP A 6 11.22 -10.64 -1.70
CA ASP A 6 12.00 -9.79 -2.60
C ASP A 6 11.62 -8.32 -2.43
N PHE A 7 10.33 -8.03 -2.25
CA PHE A 7 9.86 -6.67 -1.98
C PHE A 7 10.37 -6.15 -0.62
N ARG A 8 10.33 -6.98 0.43
CA ARG A 8 10.88 -6.63 1.74
C ARG A 8 12.39 -6.36 1.67
N ARG A 9 13.12 -7.23 0.97
CA ARG A 9 14.55 -7.09 0.74
C ARG A 9 14.85 -5.80 -0.01
N PHE A 10 14.17 -5.55 -1.13
CA PHE A 10 14.31 -4.31 -1.89
C PHE A 10 14.09 -3.06 -1.03
N LYS A 11 13.03 -3.03 -0.22
CA LYS A 11 12.77 -1.88 0.67
C LYS A 11 13.87 -1.70 1.72
N SER A 12 14.35 -2.79 2.31
CA SER A 12 15.46 -2.77 3.26
C SER A 12 16.75 -2.26 2.60
N ASP A 13 17.06 -2.77 1.41
CA ASP A 13 18.26 -2.40 0.65
C ASP A 13 18.22 -0.91 0.28
N VAL A 14 17.06 -0.38 -0.12
CA VAL A 14 16.90 1.07 -0.39
C VAL A 14 17.07 1.88 0.89
N GLN A 15 16.47 1.47 2.02
CA GLN A 15 16.66 2.19 3.28
C GLN A 15 18.12 2.21 3.74
N GLN A 16 18.81 1.06 3.62
CA GLN A 16 20.24 0.96 3.94
C GLN A 16 21.08 1.81 3.00
N HIS A 17 20.77 1.83 1.70
CA HIS A 17 21.45 2.67 0.72
C HIS A 17 21.32 4.15 1.10
N LEU A 18 20.10 4.63 1.40
CA LEU A 18 19.84 6.01 1.81
C LEU A 18 20.61 6.39 3.09
N GLN A 19 20.71 5.48 4.06
CA GLN A 19 21.50 5.71 5.28
C GLN A 19 23.01 5.81 5.00
N LEU A 20 23.54 4.87 4.22
CA LEU A 20 24.96 4.87 3.83
C LEU A 20 25.33 6.10 3.00
N GLU A 21 24.40 6.58 2.17
CA GLU A 21 24.64 7.77 1.37
C GLU A 21 24.59 9.05 2.21
N ALA A 22 23.69 9.13 3.19
CA ALA A 22 23.68 10.21 4.18
C ALA A 22 24.99 10.26 4.99
N GLN A 23 25.52 9.11 5.40
CA GLN A 23 26.82 9.02 6.07
C GLN A 23 27.98 9.49 5.16
N ARG A 24 28.00 9.02 3.90
CA ARG A 24 29.03 9.44 2.93
C ARG A 24 28.98 10.93 2.65
N LYS A 25 27.77 11.50 2.58
CA LYS A 25 27.58 12.94 2.42
C LYS A 25 28.15 13.71 3.60
N GLN A 26 27.86 13.27 4.83
CA GLN A 26 28.42 13.90 6.04
C GLN A 26 29.94 13.82 6.04
N GLN A 27 30.52 12.64 5.77
CA GLN A 27 31.96 12.49 5.69
C GLN A 27 32.58 13.42 4.64
N HIS A 28 31.93 13.59 3.48
CA HIS A 28 32.43 14.51 2.46
C HIS A 28 32.35 15.98 2.90
N GLU A 29 31.28 16.37 3.60
CA GLU A 29 31.16 17.70 4.22
C GLU A 29 32.30 17.93 5.23
N ASP A 30 32.58 16.96 6.09
CA ASP A 30 33.67 17.03 7.08
C ASP A 30 35.04 17.20 6.39
N HIS A 31 35.32 16.46 5.31
CA HIS A 31 36.58 16.62 4.54
C HIS A 31 36.68 17.99 3.85
N VAL A 32 35.58 18.54 3.34
CA VAL A 32 35.59 19.89 2.74
C VAL A 32 35.86 20.95 3.81
N GLU A 33 35.28 20.81 5.01
CA GLU A 33 35.56 21.70 6.15
C GLU A 33 37.01 21.59 6.63
N GLU A 34 37.60 20.39 6.64
CA GLU A 34 39.01 20.18 6.96
C GLU A 34 39.94 20.87 5.94
N ILE A 35 39.64 20.73 4.64
CA ILE A 35 40.37 21.42 3.58
C ILE A 35 40.28 22.95 3.77
N ASP A 36 39.09 23.46 4.09
CA ASP A 36 38.86 24.88 4.33
C ASP A 36 39.61 25.40 5.56
N SER A 37 39.62 24.63 6.65
CA SER A 37 40.35 24.95 7.89
C SER A 37 41.86 24.96 7.67
N THR A 38 42.38 23.98 6.94
CA THR A 38 43.80 23.88 6.56
C THR A 38 44.20 25.08 5.69
N PHE A 39 43.31 25.53 4.79
CA PHE A 39 43.54 26.70 3.95
C PHE A 39 43.61 28.00 4.77
N HIS A 40 42.76 28.14 5.79
CA HIS A 40 42.80 29.29 6.70
C HIS A 40 44.13 29.39 7.47
N HIS A 41 44.71 28.26 7.86
CA HIS A 41 46.03 28.22 8.50
C HIS A 41 47.18 28.56 7.54
N LEU A 42 47.13 28.08 6.29
CA LEU A 42 48.19 28.31 5.29
C LEU A 42 48.28 29.75 4.78
N ASN A 43 47.18 30.52 4.82
CA ASN A 43 47.18 31.95 4.45
C ASN A 43 48.01 32.85 5.38
N GLN A 44 48.57 32.31 6.48
CA GLN A 44 49.48 33.05 7.36
C GLN A 44 50.93 33.12 6.82
N HIS A 45 51.27 32.37 5.77
CA HIS A 45 52.59 32.42 5.11
C HIS A 45 52.48 32.55 3.58
N PRO A 46 53.05 33.61 2.96
CA PRO A 46 52.90 33.84 1.53
C PRO A 46 53.96 33.09 0.71
N SER A 47 53.55 31.99 0.05
CA SER A 47 54.38 31.30 -0.95
C SER A 47 53.55 30.92 -2.19
N ALA A 48 54.23 30.66 -3.32
CA ALA A 48 53.65 30.33 -4.63
C ALA A 48 52.65 29.14 -4.61
N THR A 49 52.67 28.34 -3.54
CA THR A 49 51.72 27.28 -3.19
C THR A 49 50.27 27.75 -3.05
N LEU A 50 50.03 29.05 -2.80
CA LEU A 50 48.70 29.64 -2.58
C LEU A 50 47.77 29.57 -3.80
N LEU A 51 48.29 29.72 -5.02
CA LEU A 51 47.50 29.66 -6.27
C LEU A 51 47.03 28.24 -6.58
N SER A 52 47.90 27.24 -6.38
CA SER A 52 47.56 25.80 -6.55
C SER A 52 46.47 25.36 -5.56
N ASN A 53 46.59 25.76 -4.30
CA ASN A 53 45.61 25.40 -3.26
C ASN A 53 44.25 26.08 -3.49
N ARG A 54 44.19 27.29 -4.05
CA ARG A 54 42.93 27.97 -4.39
C ARG A 54 42.14 27.21 -5.45
N ASN A 55 42.83 26.71 -6.47
CA ASN A 55 42.23 25.88 -7.51
C ASN A 55 41.72 24.55 -6.93
N LEU A 56 42.48 23.94 -6.02
CA LEU A 56 42.08 22.71 -5.33
C LEU A 56 40.81 22.90 -4.48
N LYS A 57 40.70 24.01 -3.76
CA LYS A 57 39.48 24.41 -3.03
C LYS A 57 38.28 24.63 -3.96
N GLY A 58 38.51 25.25 -5.12
CA GLY A 58 37.49 25.44 -6.15
C GLY A 58 36.96 24.09 -6.65
N SER A 59 37.85 23.19 -7.07
CA SER A 59 37.50 21.86 -7.56
C SER A 59 36.84 20.99 -6.49
N ALA A 60 37.27 21.07 -5.23
CA ALA A 60 36.63 20.35 -4.12
C ALA A 60 35.18 20.82 -3.89
N ASN A 61 34.92 22.13 -3.99
CA ASN A 61 33.58 22.67 -3.88
C ASN A 61 32.69 22.33 -5.09
N GLU A 62 33.23 22.37 -6.31
CA GLU A 62 32.51 21.94 -7.51
C GLU A 62 32.15 20.47 -7.45
N LEU A 63 33.09 19.61 -7.03
CA LEU A 63 32.85 18.19 -6.81
C LEU A 63 31.77 17.96 -5.76
N ARG A 64 31.81 18.70 -4.64
CA ARG A 64 30.77 18.66 -3.60
C ARG A 64 29.38 18.96 -4.16
N VAL A 65 29.25 20.03 -4.96
CA VAL A 65 27.98 20.42 -5.57
C VAL A 65 27.49 19.36 -6.56
N ALA A 66 28.38 18.87 -7.43
CA ALA A 66 28.04 17.83 -8.41
C ALA A 66 27.62 16.51 -7.75
N CYS A 67 28.37 16.06 -6.73
CA CYS A 67 28.04 14.87 -5.95
C CYS A 67 26.71 15.03 -5.20
N ALA A 68 26.47 16.17 -4.55
CA ALA A 68 25.20 16.43 -3.86
C ALA A 68 24.00 16.44 -4.82
N LEU A 69 24.16 16.98 -6.03
CA LEU A 69 23.10 17.00 -7.05
C LEU A 69 22.80 15.59 -7.59
N GLY A 70 23.86 14.81 -7.89
CA GLY A 70 23.73 13.41 -8.34
C GLY A 70 23.06 12.53 -7.30
N SER A 71 23.55 12.58 -6.05
CA SER A 71 22.98 11.91 -4.87
C SER A 71 21.49 12.23 -4.70
N ARG A 72 21.13 13.53 -4.67
CA ARG A 72 19.75 13.97 -4.49
C ARG A 72 18.82 13.43 -5.57
N THR A 73 19.28 13.43 -6.82
CA THR A 73 18.48 12.95 -7.96
C THR A 73 18.30 11.44 -7.90
N SER A 74 19.37 10.70 -7.59
CA SER A 74 19.34 9.24 -7.41
C SER A 74 18.40 8.84 -6.27
N ASN A 75 18.54 9.46 -5.10
CA ASN A 75 17.70 9.18 -3.93
C ASN A 75 16.22 9.47 -4.21
N ARG A 76 15.93 10.59 -4.88
CA ARG A 76 14.56 10.92 -5.28
C ARG A 76 13.97 9.89 -6.23
N LEU A 77 14.76 9.35 -7.16
CA LEU A 77 14.32 8.27 -8.04
C LEU A 77 14.06 6.99 -7.25
N LEU A 78 14.96 6.59 -6.35
CA LEU A 78 14.80 5.40 -5.51
C LEU A 78 13.57 5.50 -4.60
N GLU A 79 13.36 6.64 -3.94
CA GLU A 79 12.19 6.91 -3.12
C GLU A 79 10.90 6.86 -3.94
N SER A 80 10.89 7.49 -5.12
CA SER A 80 9.75 7.47 -6.05
C SER A 80 9.44 6.05 -6.51
N SER A 81 10.45 5.26 -6.89
CA SER A 81 10.28 3.85 -7.27
C SER A 81 9.71 3.02 -6.13
N CYS A 82 10.19 3.22 -4.89
CA CYS A 82 9.63 2.55 -3.71
C CYS A 82 8.16 2.91 -3.50
N GLN A 83 7.81 4.19 -3.58
CA GLN A 83 6.44 4.66 -3.41
C GLN A 83 5.49 4.09 -4.47
N ILE A 84 5.95 4.03 -5.73
CA ILE A 84 5.17 3.44 -6.84
C ILE A 84 4.93 1.94 -6.58
N MET A 85 5.97 1.21 -6.16
CA MET A 85 5.83 -0.21 -5.85
C MET A 85 4.90 -0.44 -4.66
N GLU A 86 5.03 0.34 -3.59
CA GLU A 86 4.10 0.29 -2.44
C GLU A 86 2.66 0.55 -2.86
N ALA A 87 2.40 1.59 -3.65
CA ALA A 87 1.06 1.91 -4.13
C ALA A 87 0.46 0.78 -5.00
N PHE A 88 1.29 0.11 -5.80
CA PHE A 88 0.89 -1.06 -6.59
C PHE A 88 0.53 -2.25 -5.68
N HIS A 89 1.37 -2.57 -4.71
CA HIS A 89 1.08 -3.62 -3.71
C HIS A 89 -0.22 -3.34 -2.94
N ASP A 90 -0.40 -2.11 -2.46
CA ASP A 90 -1.60 -1.69 -1.74
C ASP A 90 -2.87 -1.82 -2.58
N SER A 91 -2.80 -1.49 -3.87
CA SER A 91 -3.92 -1.64 -4.81
C SER A 91 -4.35 -3.11 -4.98
N LEU A 92 -3.38 -4.02 -5.04
CA LEU A 92 -3.65 -5.46 -5.11
C LEU A 92 -4.28 -5.99 -3.82
N LEU A 93 -3.77 -5.56 -2.66
CA LEU A 93 -4.30 -5.95 -1.36
C LEU A 93 -5.74 -5.43 -1.18
N ARG A 94 -6.04 -4.21 -1.61
CA ARG A 94 -7.40 -3.64 -1.62
C ARG A 94 -8.38 -4.49 -2.44
N ARG A 95 -7.95 -4.94 -3.63
CA ARG A 95 -8.76 -5.86 -4.44
C ARG A 95 -8.98 -7.19 -3.73
N THR A 96 -7.93 -7.77 -3.12
CA THR A 96 -8.07 -9.02 -2.37
C THR A 96 -9.06 -8.88 -1.22
N ILE A 97 -9.00 -7.78 -0.44
CA ILE A 97 -9.97 -7.50 0.63
C ILE A 97 -11.40 -7.51 0.09
N ALA A 98 -11.64 -6.85 -1.05
CA ALA A 98 -12.98 -6.80 -1.64
C ALA A 98 -13.48 -8.19 -2.07
N ILE A 99 -12.60 -9.01 -2.66
CA ILE A 99 -12.95 -10.38 -3.04
C ILE A 99 -13.28 -11.23 -1.81
N ASN A 100 -12.49 -11.10 -0.74
CA ASN A 100 -12.71 -11.86 0.50
C ASN A 100 -14.02 -11.45 1.20
N LEU A 101 -14.34 -10.16 1.22
CA LEU A 101 -15.63 -9.68 1.75
C LEU A 101 -16.82 -10.22 0.95
N GLU A 102 -16.74 -10.19 -0.37
CA GLU A 102 -17.81 -10.75 -1.21
C GLU A 102 -17.94 -12.26 -1.05
N TYR A 103 -16.81 -12.97 -1.00
CA TYR A 103 -16.78 -14.40 -0.76
C TYR A 103 -17.47 -14.75 0.56
N GLU A 104 -17.13 -14.04 1.63
CA GLU A 104 -17.70 -14.27 2.96
C GLU A 104 -19.21 -14.02 3.00
N LEU A 105 -19.67 -12.95 2.36
CA LEU A 105 -21.10 -12.68 2.23
C LEU A 105 -21.82 -13.84 1.52
N LYS A 106 -21.28 -14.29 0.39
CA LYS A 106 -21.87 -15.41 -0.38
C LYS A 106 -21.84 -16.73 0.38
N ARG A 107 -20.77 -17.00 1.12
CA ARG A 107 -20.65 -18.20 1.98
C ARG A 107 -21.74 -18.21 3.04
N GLN A 108 -21.99 -17.07 3.70
CA GLN A 108 -23.04 -16.97 4.72
C GLN A 108 -24.46 -17.05 4.14
N LEU A 109 -24.66 -16.55 2.92
CA LEU A 109 -25.94 -16.67 2.22
C LEU A 109 -26.26 -18.12 1.84
N PHE A 110 -25.25 -18.89 1.42
CA PHE A 110 -25.43 -20.24 0.88
C PHE A 110 -24.53 -21.28 1.54
N PRO A 111 -24.52 -21.49 2.87
CA PRO A 111 -23.43 -22.19 3.56
C PRO A 111 -23.17 -23.64 3.12
N THR A 112 -24.20 -24.32 2.60
CA THR A 112 -24.13 -25.72 2.15
C THR A 112 -23.66 -25.87 0.71
N LEU A 113 -23.61 -24.79 -0.08
CA LEU A 113 -23.17 -24.87 -1.47
C LEU A 113 -21.64 -24.94 -1.56
N ALA A 114 -21.13 -25.64 -2.57
CA ALA A 114 -19.71 -25.63 -2.90
C ALA A 114 -19.28 -24.25 -3.43
N ASP A 115 -18.00 -23.91 -3.28
CA ASP A 115 -17.44 -22.63 -3.76
C ASP A 115 -17.56 -22.41 -5.26
N SER A 116 -17.64 -23.49 -6.03
CA SER A 116 -17.81 -23.48 -7.49
C SER A 116 -19.27 -23.31 -7.94
N SER A 117 -20.23 -23.23 -7.00
CA SER A 117 -21.64 -23.15 -7.36
C SER A 117 -21.97 -21.88 -8.16
N PRO A 118 -22.91 -21.95 -9.13
CA PRO A 118 -23.36 -20.78 -9.89
C PRO A 118 -23.80 -19.61 -9.00
N GLN A 119 -24.47 -19.93 -7.89
CA GLN A 119 -24.97 -18.96 -6.91
C GLN A 119 -23.85 -18.20 -6.21
N ARG A 120 -22.65 -18.80 -6.06
CA ARG A 120 -21.47 -18.16 -5.48
C ARG A 120 -20.52 -17.56 -6.52
N SER A 121 -20.55 -18.03 -7.78
CA SER A 121 -19.66 -17.55 -8.84
C SER A 121 -20.14 -16.28 -9.55
N GLN A 122 -21.44 -15.96 -9.48
CA GLN A 122 -22.01 -14.72 -10.02
C GLN A 122 -21.61 -13.46 -9.22
N SER A 123 -22.05 -12.27 -9.65
CA SER A 123 -21.87 -11.04 -8.87
C SER A 123 -22.59 -11.13 -7.51
N SER A 124 -22.03 -10.51 -6.48
CA SER A 124 -22.62 -10.55 -5.13
C SER A 124 -24.06 -10.01 -5.09
N PHE A 125 -24.39 -9.05 -5.95
CA PHE A 125 -25.77 -8.57 -6.11
C PHE A 125 -26.71 -9.68 -6.61
N MET A 126 -26.27 -10.47 -7.59
CA MET A 126 -27.04 -11.61 -8.09
C MET A 126 -27.16 -12.72 -7.06
N SER A 127 -26.07 -13.05 -6.37
CA SER A 127 -26.08 -14.01 -5.25
C SER A 127 -27.09 -13.61 -4.17
N VAL A 128 -27.16 -12.32 -3.80
CA VAL A 128 -28.15 -11.80 -2.86
C VAL A 128 -29.57 -11.95 -3.40
N ARG A 129 -29.80 -11.67 -4.69
CA ARG A 129 -31.11 -11.80 -5.32
C ARG A 129 -31.57 -13.26 -5.33
N GLU A 130 -30.67 -14.20 -5.62
CA GLU A 130 -30.95 -15.64 -5.61
C GLU A 130 -31.20 -16.15 -4.18
N ALA A 131 -30.39 -15.74 -3.21
CA ALA A 131 -30.58 -16.11 -1.81
C ALA A 131 -31.95 -15.67 -1.27
N LYS A 132 -32.40 -14.46 -1.65
CA LYS A 132 -33.75 -13.95 -1.30
C LYS A 132 -34.88 -14.78 -1.91
N LYS A 133 -34.65 -15.49 -3.02
CA LYS A 133 -35.66 -16.38 -3.63
C LYS A 133 -35.66 -17.76 -2.99
N GLU A 134 -34.47 -18.29 -2.68
CA GLU A 134 -34.29 -19.65 -2.16
C GLU A 134 -34.62 -19.74 -0.66
N ASP A 135 -34.07 -18.83 0.15
CA ASP A 135 -34.30 -18.76 1.61
C ASP A 135 -34.40 -17.28 2.05
N PRO A 136 -35.58 -16.66 1.91
CA PRO A 136 -35.77 -15.24 2.21
C PRO A 136 -35.47 -14.87 3.66
N GLU A 137 -35.80 -15.76 4.61
CA GLU A 137 -35.61 -15.50 6.03
C GLU A 137 -34.13 -15.52 6.43
N ARG A 138 -33.35 -16.50 5.91
CA ARG A 138 -31.90 -16.50 6.08
C ARG A 138 -31.27 -15.29 5.41
N ALA A 139 -31.60 -15.02 4.14
CA ALA A 139 -31.05 -13.90 3.41
C ALA A 139 -31.30 -12.58 4.16
N LYS A 140 -32.50 -12.37 4.69
CA LYS A 140 -32.86 -11.22 5.52
C LYS A 140 -32.02 -11.15 6.80
N ARG A 141 -31.83 -12.28 7.50
CA ARG A 141 -31.00 -12.34 8.72
C ARG A 141 -29.54 -12.00 8.45
N ILE A 142 -28.94 -12.59 7.42
CA ILE A 142 -27.54 -12.33 7.03
C ILE A 142 -27.38 -10.87 6.61
N LEU A 143 -28.25 -10.35 5.74
CA LEU A 143 -28.17 -8.95 5.28
C LEU A 143 -28.34 -7.95 6.42
N LYS A 144 -29.25 -8.20 7.38
CA LYS A 144 -29.39 -7.37 8.58
C LYS A 144 -28.13 -7.43 9.47
N GLY A 145 -27.42 -8.56 9.45
CA GLY A 145 -26.12 -8.71 10.11
C GLY A 145 -25.00 -7.91 9.45
N TRP A 146 -25.02 -7.76 8.12
CA TRP A 146 -24.01 -7.02 7.36
C TRP A 146 -24.32 -5.51 7.28
N PHE A 147 -25.59 -5.17 7.12
CA PHE A 147 -26.07 -3.84 6.79
C PHE A 147 -27.09 -3.39 7.83
N THR A 148 -26.82 -2.27 8.49
CA THR A 148 -27.75 -1.67 9.45
C THR A 148 -28.84 -0.85 8.76
N SER A 149 -28.63 -0.50 7.49
CA SER A 149 -29.58 0.27 6.68
C SER A 149 -29.47 -0.15 5.21
N ARG A 150 -30.50 0.19 4.41
CA ARG A 150 -30.42 0.07 2.95
C ARG A 150 -29.31 0.95 2.36
N GLN A 151 -29.00 2.06 3.01
CA GLN A 151 -27.90 2.93 2.58
C GLN A 151 -26.55 2.22 2.73
N ASP A 152 -26.34 1.44 3.80
CA ASP A 152 -25.11 0.65 3.98
C ASP A 152 -24.94 -0.37 2.84
N GLU A 153 -26.02 -1.02 2.42
CA GLU A 153 -26.00 -1.96 1.30
C GLU A 153 -25.52 -1.27 0.01
N HIS A 154 -26.06 -0.07 -0.29
CA HIS A 154 -25.58 0.73 -1.43
C HIS A 154 -24.11 1.16 -1.29
N GLN A 155 -23.69 1.57 -0.09
CA GLN A 155 -22.29 1.94 0.17
C GLN A 155 -21.34 0.74 0.03
N PHE A 156 -21.79 -0.46 0.41
CA PHE A 156 -21.02 -1.69 0.28
C PHE A 156 -20.77 -2.01 -1.20
N TRP A 157 -21.80 -1.98 -2.05
CA TRP A 157 -21.64 -2.24 -3.48
C TRP A 157 -20.72 -1.23 -4.16
N ALA A 158 -20.87 0.06 -3.82
CA ALA A 158 -19.97 1.10 -4.32
C ALA A 158 -18.53 0.87 -3.83
N ALA A 159 -18.33 0.51 -2.56
CA ALA A 159 -17.02 0.20 -2.00
C ALA A 159 -16.36 -1.00 -2.68
N MET A 160 -17.10 -2.09 -2.94
CA MET A 160 -16.57 -3.25 -3.65
C MET A 160 -16.15 -2.89 -5.07
N HIS A 161 -16.92 -2.07 -5.77
CA HIS A 161 -16.57 -1.60 -7.10
C HIS A 161 -15.27 -0.77 -7.08
N ILE A 162 -15.14 0.20 -6.16
CA ILE A 162 -13.94 1.04 -6.00
C ILE A 162 -12.71 0.20 -5.64
N LEU A 163 -12.82 -0.68 -4.63
CA LEU A 163 -11.69 -1.51 -4.18
C LEU A 163 -11.25 -2.54 -5.23
N LYS A 164 -12.14 -2.92 -6.15
CA LYS A 164 -11.80 -3.79 -7.28
C LYS A 164 -11.29 -3.02 -8.49
N SER A 165 -11.66 -1.75 -8.68
CA SER A 165 -11.24 -1.00 -9.87
C SER A 165 -9.76 -0.63 -9.87
N VAL A 166 -9.13 -0.55 -8.69
CA VAL A 166 -7.71 -0.19 -8.56
C VAL A 166 -6.73 -1.22 -9.13
N SER A 167 -7.17 -2.44 -9.41
CA SER A 167 -6.33 -3.45 -10.06
C SER A 167 -7.17 -4.56 -10.71
N SER A 168 -6.67 -5.12 -11.81
CA SER A 168 -7.23 -6.35 -12.42
C SER A 168 -6.74 -7.63 -11.71
N SER A 169 -5.63 -7.55 -10.99
CA SER A 169 -4.94 -8.69 -10.35
C SER A 169 -5.10 -8.67 -8.83
N VAL A 170 -4.93 -9.82 -8.18
CA VAL A 170 -4.98 -9.96 -6.71
C VAL A 170 -3.59 -10.10 -6.12
N HIS A 171 -3.43 -9.78 -4.83
CA HIS A 171 -2.16 -10.00 -4.15
C HIS A 171 -1.91 -11.50 -3.94
N PRO A 172 -0.74 -12.05 -4.36
CA PRO A 172 -0.51 -13.50 -4.35
C PRO A 172 -0.39 -14.08 -2.94
N THR A 173 0.09 -13.30 -1.97
CA THR A 173 0.40 -13.78 -0.61
C THR A 173 -0.36 -13.08 0.52
N ASN A 174 -1.22 -12.09 0.21
CA ASN A 174 -1.92 -11.26 1.22
C ASN A 174 -1.04 -10.75 2.36
N THR A 175 0.14 -10.21 2.04
CA THR A 175 1.10 -9.73 3.04
C THR A 175 1.30 -8.22 2.94
N ILE A 176 1.32 -7.53 4.08
CA ILE A 176 1.76 -6.13 4.19
C ILE A 176 3.14 -6.13 4.82
N LYS A 177 4.14 -5.54 4.15
CA LYS A 177 5.56 -5.57 4.58
C LYS A 177 6.10 -7.00 4.82
N GLY A 178 5.52 -7.99 4.14
CA GLY A 178 5.87 -9.41 4.21
C GLY A 178 5.23 -10.17 5.37
N ASP A 179 4.44 -9.51 6.23
CA ASP A 179 3.69 -10.19 7.28
C ASP A 179 2.26 -10.46 6.80
N PRO A 180 1.64 -11.61 7.16
CA PRO A 180 0.26 -11.89 6.83
C PRO A 180 -0.65 -10.76 7.31
N MET A 181 -1.56 -10.33 6.42
CA MET A 181 -2.52 -9.31 6.80
C MET A 181 -3.40 -9.79 7.96
N ASN A 182 -3.56 -8.93 8.96
CA ASN A 182 -4.52 -9.10 10.05
C ASN A 182 -5.58 -7.98 10.02
N VAL A 183 -6.55 -8.03 10.93
CA VAL A 183 -7.63 -7.03 11.01
C VAL A 183 -7.06 -5.60 11.12
N SER A 184 -6.07 -5.39 11.98
CA SER A 184 -5.46 -4.08 12.23
C SER A 184 -4.78 -3.51 10.97
N THR A 185 -3.92 -4.31 10.33
CA THR A 185 -3.21 -3.88 9.12
C THR A 185 -4.16 -3.68 7.95
N THR A 186 -5.22 -4.49 7.86
CA THR A 186 -6.28 -4.35 6.85
C THR A 186 -7.05 -3.05 7.03
N CYS A 187 -7.46 -2.73 8.26
CA CYS A 187 -8.14 -1.48 8.56
C CYS A 187 -7.23 -0.28 8.25
N THR A 188 -5.94 -0.36 8.59
CA THR A 188 -4.96 0.71 8.29
C THR A 188 -4.87 0.96 6.79
N LEU A 189 -4.77 -0.10 5.98
CA LEU A 189 -4.73 0.01 4.51
C LEU A 189 -6.03 0.62 3.93
N LEU A 190 -7.18 0.31 4.51
CA LEU A 190 -8.48 0.83 4.07
C LEU A 190 -8.74 2.28 4.48
N GLU A 191 -8.09 2.77 5.54
CA GLU A 191 -8.20 4.18 5.96
C GLU A 191 -7.43 5.12 5.03
N GLN A 192 -6.43 4.61 4.30
CA GLN A 192 -5.68 5.40 3.33
C GLN A 192 -6.58 5.91 2.20
N ASP A 193 -6.38 7.17 1.82
CA ASP A 193 -6.99 7.73 0.61
C ASP A 193 -6.29 7.17 -0.63
N PHE A 194 -7.09 6.84 -1.64
CA PHE A 194 -6.60 6.44 -2.94
C PHE A 194 -7.57 6.90 -4.03
N LEU A 195 -7.04 7.08 -5.23
CA LEU A 195 -7.86 7.39 -6.40
C LEU A 195 -8.29 6.06 -7.04
N PRO A 196 -9.60 5.77 -7.15
CA PRO A 196 -10.04 4.65 -7.95
C PRO A 196 -9.63 4.87 -9.40
N ALA A 197 -9.38 3.77 -10.13
CA ALA A 197 -9.05 3.87 -11.55
C ALA A 197 -10.14 4.66 -12.28
N THR A 198 -9.75 5.74 -12.96
CA THR A 198 -10.66 6.56 -13.76
C THR A 198 -11.06 5.79 -15.01
N THR A 199 -12.15 5.05 -14.93
CA THR A 199 -12.93 4.68 -16.10
C THR A 199 -13.64 5.94 -16.60
N LEU A 200 -13.46 6.27 -17.89
CA LEU A 200 -14.02 7.46 -18.57
C LEU A 200 -15.53 7.65 -18.39
N ARG A 201 -16.27 6.64 -17.91
CA ARG A 201 -17.72 6.67 -17.66
C ARG A 201 -18.15 7.22 -16.29
N ASP A 202 -17.23 7.43 -15.36
CA ASP A 202 -17.56 7.44 -13.94
C ASP A 202 -17.44 8.81 -13.23
N GLN A 203 -17.32 9.90 -13.98
CA GLN A 203 -17.21 11.27 -13.44
C GLN A 203 -18.47 11.79 -12.71
N GLY A 204 -19.53 10.98 -12.60
CA GLY A 204 -20.80 11.36 -11.99
C GLY A 204 -21.13 10.64 -10.68
N ARG A 205 -20.71 11.22 -9.55
CA ARG A 205 -21.41 11.21 -8.24
C ARG A 205 -21.40 10.00 -7.28
N SER A 206 -20.72 8.86 -7.48
CA SER A 206 -20.74 7.82 -6.40
C SER A 206 -19.44 7.06 -6.08
N LEU A 207 -18.38 7.26 -6.87
CA LEU A 207 -17.18 6.43 -6.81
C LEU A 207 -16.04 7.03 -5.98
N LYS A 208 -16.34 7.88 -4.98
CA LYS A 208 -15.33 8.38 -4.06
C LYS A 208 -15.13 7.40 -2.91
N TRP A 209 -13.86 7.14 -2.55
CA TRP A 209 -13.48 6.43 -1.33
C TRP A 209 -13.65 7.34 -0.11
N ASP A 210 -14.90 7.54 0.30
CA ASP A 210 -15.26 8.48 1.36
C ASP A 210 -15.31 7.85 2.77
N ARG A 211 -15.47 8.70 3.79
CA ARG A 211 -15.54 8.29 5.19
C ARG A 211 -16.63 7.26 5.47
N LYS A 212 -17.78 7.33 4.80
CA LYS A 212 -18.89 6.39 5.04
C LYS A 212 -18.52 4.99 4.54
N LYS A 213 -17.90 4.89 3.36
CA LYS A 213 -17.40 3.61 2.82
C LYS A 213 -16.29 3.03 3.69
N LYS A 214 -15.31 3.87 4.08
CA LYS A 214 -14.21 3.47 4.99
C LYS A 214 -14.76 2.88 6.30
N GLN A 215 -15.67 3.59 6.95
CA GLN A 215 -16.28 3.15 8.21
C GLN A 215 -17.07 1.84 8.05
N LEU A 216 -17.86 1.72 6.98
CA LEU A 216 -18.63 0.51 6.70
C LEU A 216 -17.72 -0.71 6.48
N ILE A 217 -16.73 -0.60 5.60
CA ILE A 217 -15.82 -1.71 5.30
C ILE A 217 -14.97 -2.06 6.53
N ARG A 218 -14.46 -1.06 7.27
CA ARG A 218 -13.76 -1.27 8.53
C ARG A 218 -14.60 -2.04 9.54
N ARG A 219 -15.87 -1.67 9.71
CA ARG A 219 -16.80 -2.38 10.61
C ARG A 219 -16.96 -3.83 10.19
N LEU A 220 -17.17 -4.09 8.89
CA LEU A 220 -17.34 -5.44 8.36
C LEU A 220 -16.08 -6.29 8.56
N VAL A 221 -14.90 -5.76 8.22
CA VAL A 221 -13.61 -6.45 8.44
C VAL A 221 -13.39 -6.77 9.91
N THR A 222 -13.68 -5.82 10.81
CA THR A 222 -13.52 -6.02 12.26
C THR A 222 -14.48 -7.11 12.76
N LYS A 223 -15.75 -7.04 12.36
CA LYS A 223 -16.77 -8.00 12.77
C LYS A 223 -16.44 -9.42 12.30
N LEU A 224 -16.04 -9.57 11.04
CA LEU A 224 -15.71 -10.88 10.46
C LEU A 224 -14.41 -11.44 11.06
N GLY A 225 -13.45 -10.57 11.36
CA GLY A 225 -12.23 -10.94 12.08
C GLY A 225 -12.46 -11.40 13.53
N GLN A 226 -13.45 -10.84 14.23
CA GLN A 226 -13.82 -11.25 15.59
C GLN A 226 -14.66 -12.53 15.63
N ALA A 227 -15.45 -12.79 14.59
CA ALA A 227 -16.34 -13.95 14.51
C ALA A 227 -15.62 -15.28 14.18
N SER A 228 -14.29 -15.30 14.06
CA SER A 228 -13.49 -16.52 13.81
C SER A 228 -12.55 -16.85 14.98
N PRO A 229 -13.02 -17.50 16.08
CA PRO A 229 -12.15 -17.98 17.14
C PRO A 229 -11.94 -19.51 17.17
N SER A 230 -12.42 -20.29 16.19
CA SER A 230 -12.63 -21.73 16.40
C SER A 230 -11.82 -22.73 15.59
N ASP A 231 -10.85 -22.33 14.75
CA ASP A 231 -9.87 -23.27 14.17
C ASP A 231 -8.59 -22.48 13.91
N GLY A 232 -7.42 -23.03 14.26
CA GLY A 232 -6.08 -22.40 14.22
C GLY A 232 -5.59 -21.75 12.91
N ASN A 233 -6.47 -21.48 11.95
CA ASN A 233 -6.26 -20.64 10.77
C ASN A 233 -6.89 -19.25 10.97
N THR A 234 -6.24 -18.42 11.78
CA THR A 234 -6.57 -17.00 11.94
C THR A 234 -6.20 -16.20 10.70
N THR A 235 -6.93 -16.32 9.60
CA THR A 235 -6.86 -15.33 8.51
C THR A 235 -8.15 -15.34 7.69
N PHE A 236 -9.00 -14.34 7.97
CA PHE A 236 -10.06 -13.80 7.10
C PHE A 236 -9.58 -13.51 5.65
N LEU A 237 -8.27 -13.59 5.42
CA LEU A 237 -7.59 -13.22 4.19
C LEU A 237 -6.85 -14.43 3.61
N HIS A 238 -7.58 -15.47 3.23
CA HIS A 238 -6.99 -16.52 2.41
C HIS A 238 -6.60 -15.92 1.04
N SER A 239 -5.34 -16.12 0.65
CA SER A 239 -4.91 -15.95 -0.74
C SER A 239 -5.45 -17.15 -1.50
N ARG A 240 -6.30 -16.93 -2.51
CA ARG A 240 -6.52 -17.96 -3.51
C ARG A 240 -5.23 -18.07 -4.34
N SER A 241 -4.52 -19.18 -4.16
CA SER A 241 -3.55 -19.71 -5.12
C SER A 241 -4.26 -20.21 -6.37
#